data_AF-A0A9J6B4T8-F1
#
_entry.id   AF-A0A9J6B4T8-F1
#
_cell.length_a   1.000
_cell.length_b   1.000
_cell.length_c   1.000
_cell.angle_alpha   90.00
_cell.angle_beta   90.00
_cell.angle_gamma   90.00
#
_symmetry.space_group_name_H-M   'P 1'
#
loop_
_entity.id
_entity.type
_entity.pdbx_description
1 polymer ?
#
loop_
_entity_poly.entity_id
_entity_poly.type
_entity_poly.pdbx_seq_one_letter_code
_entity_poly.pdbx_strand_id
1 'polypeptide(L)'
;MVLTDMLTESGKAWQYCPRDVLRKFSKILEDEFGLVMNVGIEVEFYLFKSVLKDGKETWATIDRTSYCSTTAIDVASLVLQEIVASLHSFNILVEQVSFQFL
;
A
#
# COMPACT_ATOMS: atom_id res chain seq x y z
N MET A 1 -5.68 -3.68 15.70
CA MET A 1 -6.56 -3.75 14.51
C MET A 1 -6.88 -5.20 14.23
N VAL A 2 -8.12 -5.53 13.85
CA VAL A 2 -8.53 -6.92 13.53
C VAL A 2 -9.15 -6.91 12.13
N LEU A 3 -8.67 -7.80 11.25
CA LEU A 3 -9.25 -7.99 9.92
C LEU A 3 -10.44 -8.95 10.01
N THR A 4 -11.63 -8.49 9.64
CA THR A 4 -12.88 -9.26 9.71
C THR A 4 -13.40 -9.60 8.32
N ASP A 5 -14.33 -10.54 8.27
CA ASP A 5 -15.09 -10.88 7.07
C ASP A 5 -16.45 -10.22 7.08
N MET A 6 -16.93 -9.88 5.88
CA MET A 6 -18.32 -9.47 5.70
C MET A 6 -19.19 -10.71 5.68
N LEU A 7 -20.13 -10.82 6.61
CA LEU A 7 -21.00 -11.97 6.79
C LEU A 7 -22.46 -11.59 6.48
N THR A 8 -23.25 -12.57 6.06
CA THR A 8 -24.71 -12.48 6.03
C THR A 8 -25.30 -12.68 7.42
N GLU A 9 -26.59 -12.40 7.61
CA GLU A 9 -27.30 -12.64 8.89
C GLU A 9 -27.18 -14.09 9.38
N SER A 10 -27.07 -15.04 8.46
CA SER A 10 -26.84 -16.46 8.75
C SER A 10 -25.41 -16.81 9.20
N GLY A 11 -24.51 -15.82 9.33
CA GLY A 11 -23.11 -16.01 9.72
C GLY A 11 -22.20 -16.54 8.61
N LYS A 12 -22.74 -16.80 7.41
CA LYS A 12 -21.94 -17.21 6.25
C LYS A 12 -21.22 -16.02 5.65
N ALA A 13 -20.05 -16.23 5.05
CA ALA A 13 -19.38 -15.18 4.28
C ALA A 13 -20.31 -14.64 3.19
N TRP A 14 -20.42 -13.32 3.12
CA TRP A 14 -21.17 -12.66 2.06
C TRP A 14 -20.49 -12.95 0.72
N GLN A 15 -21.29 -13.24 -0.31
CA GLN A 15 -20.78 -13.68 -1.62
C GLN A 15 -19.86 -12.63 -2.30
N TYR A 16 -19.93 -11.37 -1.87
CA TYR A 16 -19.08 -10.28 -2.36
C TYR A 16 -17.99 -9.86 -1.38
N CYS A 17 -17.73 -10.64 -0.32
CA CYS A 17 -16.59 -10.41 0.57
C CYS A 17 -15.29 -10.66 -0.18
N PRO A 18 -14.47 -9.63 -0.49
CA PRO A 18 -13.29 -9.81 -1.34
C PRO A 18 -12.28 -10.79 -0.73
N ARG A 19 -12.15 -10.81 0.60
CA ARG A 19 -11.25 -11.71 1.33
C ARG A 19 -11.71 -13.17 1.27
N ASP A 20 -13.00 -13.42 1.25
CA ASP A 20 -13.54 -14.78 1.09
C ASP A 20 -13.40 -15.27 -0.36
N VAL A 21 -13.62 -14.37 -1.33
CA VAL A 21 -13.39 -14.65 -2.76
C VAL A 21 -11.93 -15.07 -3.00
N LEU A 22 -10.95 -14.31 -2.50
CA LEU A 22 -9.54 -14.65 -2.63
C LEU A 22 -9.20 -16.02 -2.00
N ARG A 23 -9.78 -16.33 -0.84
CA ARG A 23 -9.58 -17.63 -0.17
C ARG A 23 -10.14 -18.80 -0.96
N LYS A 24 -11.32 -18.65 -1.57
CA LYS A 24 -11.91 -19.67 -2.44
C LYS A 24 -11.00 -19.99 -3.61
N PHE A 25 -10.51 -18.98 -4.31
CA PHE A 25 -9.60 -19.19 -5.44
C PHE A 25 -8.25 -19.76 -5.03
N SER A 26 -7.70 -19.32 -3.89
CA SER A 26 -6.46 -19.89 -3.34
C SER A 26 -6.64 -21.38 -3.01
N LYS A 27 -7.79 -21.76 -2.46
CA LYS A 27 -8.12 -23.15 -2.14
C LYS A 27 -8.30 -24.01 -3.39
N ILE A 28 -8.95 -23.49 -4.43
CA ILE A 28 -9.06 -24.18 -5.74
C ILE A 28 -7.67 -24.42 -6.33
N LEU A 29 -6.80 -23.40 -6.29
CA LEU A 29 -5.43 -23.48 -6.80
C LEU A 29 -4.60 -24.57 -6.07
N GLU A 30 -4.77 -24.68 -4.76
CA GLU A 30 -4.12 -25.71 -3.95
C GLU A 30 -4.72 -27.10 -4.19
N ASP A 31 -6.04 -27.26 -4.03
CA ASP A 31 -6.72 -28.55 -4.04
C ASP A 31 -6.71 -29.21 -5.44
N GLU A 32 -6.87 -28.42 -6.51
CA GLU A 32 -6.99 -28.94 -7.88
C GLU A 32 -5.66 -28.97 -8.64
N PHE A 33 -4.72 -28.08 -8.29
CA PHE A 33 -3.47 -27.91 -9.04
C PHE A 33 -2.20 -28.12 -8.21
N GLY A 34 -2.31 -28.23 -6.88
CA GLY A 34 -1.15 -28.36 -5.99
C GLY A 34 -0.24 -27.12 -6.00
N LEU A 35 -0.79 -25.95 -6.28
CA LEU A 35 -0.04 -24.69 -6.42
C LEU A 35 -0.37 -23.71 -5.29
N VAL A 36 0.62 -22.89 -4.92
CA VAL A 36 0.48 -21.82 -3.93
C VAL A 36 0.78 -20.48 -4.60
N MET A 37 -0.11 -19.50 -4.42
CA MET A 37 0.08 -18.15 -4.94
C MET A 37 0.90 -17.30 -3.96
N ASN A 38 2.00 -16.73 -4.44
CA ASN A 38 2.76 -15.69 -3.74
C ASN A 38 2.50 -14.35 -4.40
N VAL A 39 2.41 -13.29 -3.60
CA VAL A 39 2.10 -11.94 -4.09
C VAL A 39 3.15 -10.96 -3.59
N GLY A 40 3.87 -10.33 -4.51
CA GLY A 40 4.65 -9.10 -4.27
C GLY A 40 3.80 -7.90 -4.69
N ILE A 41 3.75 -6.87 -3.86
CA ILE A 41 2.95 -5.67 -4.12
C ILE A 41 3.88 -4.46 -4.11
N GLU A 42 3.82 -3.68 -5.19
CA GLU A 42 4.42 -2.35 -5.26
C GLU A 42 3.31 -1.31 -5.11
N VAL A 43 3.39 -0.50 -4.05
CA VAL A 43 2.39 0.55 -3.76
C VAL A 43 3.02 1.91 -4.00
N GLU A 44 2.54 2.59 -5.04
CA GLU A 44 2.95 3.96 -5.37
C GLU A 44 1.96 4.98 -4.79
N PHE A 45 2.48 6.11 -4.33
CA PHE A 45 1.69 7.21 -3.77
C PHE A 45 2.40 8.55 -3.96
N TYR A 46 1.63 9.65 -3.84
CA TYR A 46 2.15 11.01 -3.93
C TYR A 46 2.32 11.65 -2.55
N LEU A 47 3.40 12.39 -2.39
CA LEU A 47 3.61 13.28 -1.25
C LEU A 47 3.39 14.74 -1.68
N PHE A 48 2.44 15.40 -1.01
CA PHE A 48 2.13 16.81 -1.20
C PHE A 48 2.47 17.60 0.06
N LYS A 49 2.84 18.86 -0.13
CA LYS A 49 2.94 19.86 0.94
C LYS A 49 1.94 20.99 0.68
N SER A 50 1.38 21.50 1.77
CA SER A 50 0.59 22.72 1.73
C SER A 50 1.49 23.91 1.42
N VAL A 51 1.05 24.78 0.52
CA VAL A 51 1.73 26.02 0.13
C VAL A 51 0.72 27.16 0.01
N LEU A 52 1.10 28.33 0.51
CA LEU A 52 0.35 29.56 0.34
C LEU A 52 0.67 30.18 -1.03
N LYS A 53 -0.34 30.29 -1.89
CA LYS A 53 -0.25 30.94 -3.20
C LYS A 53 -1.37 31.97 -3.32
N ASP A 54 -1.02 33.22 -3.60
CA ASP A 54 -1.96 34.34 -3.72
C ASP A 54 -2.90 34.49 -2.50
N GLY A 55 -2.37 34.22 -1.30
CA GLY A 55 -3.13 34.26 -0.04
C GLY A 55 -4.07 33.09 0.19
N LYS A 56 -4.10 32.09 -0.70
CA LYS A 56 -4.90 30.87 -0.56
C LYS A 56 -4.01 29.64 -0.36
N GLU A 57 -4.44 28.76 0.54
CA GLU A 57 -3.79 27.46 0.71
C GLU A 57 -4.03 26.57 -0.52
N THR A 58 -2.95 25.99 -1.04
CA THR A 58 -2.93 25.09 -2.20
C THR A 58 -1.96 23.95 -1.95
N TRP A 59 -2.03 22.88 -2.75
CA TRP A 59 -1.15 21.71 -2.61
C TRP A 59 -0.14 21.68 -3.75
N ALA A 60 1.12 21.44 -3.41
CA ALA A 60 2.20 21.24 -4.37
C ALA A 60 2.94 19.93 -4.04
N THR A 61 3.45 19.24 -5.07
CA THR A 61 4.29 18.07 -4.86
C THR A 61 5.53 18.46 -4.06
N ILE A 62 6.00 17.57 -3.18
CA ILE A 62 7.19 17.85 -2.36
C ILE A 62 8.45 17.98 -3.23
N ASP A 63 8.47 17.28 -4.35
CA ASP A 63 9.57 17.22 -5.31
C ASP A 63 9.04 17.02 -6.75
N ARG A 64 9.88 17.26 -7.75
CA ARG A 64 9.59 17.07 -9.19
C ARG A 64 10.76 16.45 -9.97
N THR A 65 11.75 15.92 -9.27
CA THR A 65 12.92 15.32 -9.92
C THR A 65 12.57 13.93 -10.47
N SER A 66 13.45 13.41 -11.33
CA SER A 66 13.23 12.16 -12.04
C SER A 66 13.28 10.94 -11.13
N TYR A 67 12.86 9.80 -11.67
CA TYR A 67 13.01 8.47 -11.06
C TYR A 67 14.41 8.25 -10.48
N CYS A 68 14.47 7.62 -9.30
CA CYS A 68 15.71 7.30 -8.57
C CYS A 68 16.61 8.50 -8.23
N SER A 69 16.06 9.71 -8.19
CA SER A 69 16.77 10.90 -7.71
C SER A 69 17.10 10.78 -6.22
N THR A 70 18.39 10.80 -5.90
CA THR A 70 18.86 10.82 -4.50
C THR A 70 18.38 12.07 -3.77
N THR A 71 18.24 13.19 -4.49
CA THR A 71 17.73 14.46 -3.94
C THR A 71 16.27 14.32 -3.50
N ALA A 72 15.43 13.64 -4.27
CA ALA A 72 14.04 13.42 -3.90
C ALA A 72 13.90 12.54 -2.65
N ILE A 73 14.74 11.50 -2.57
CA ILE A 73 14.79 10.60 -1.42
C ILE A 73 15.20 11.38 -0.17
N ASP A 74 16.20 12.26 -0.26
CA ASP A 74 16.65 13.08 0.86
C ASP A 74 15.53 14.01 1.37
N VAL A 75 14.82 14.68 0.45
CA VAL A 75 13.67 15.56 0.78
C VAL A 75 12.53 14.79 1.47
N ALA A 76 12.28 13.55 1.05
CA ALA A 76 11.21 12.71 1.61
C ALA A 76 11.67 11.81 2.78
N SER A 77 12.96 11.82 3.12
CA SER A 77 13.61 10.78 3.92
C SER A 77 12.96 10.54 5.28
N LEU A 78 12.64 11.62 6.02
CA LEU A 78 12.00 11.53 7.33
C LEU A 78 10.64 10.85 7.27
N VAL A 79 9.81 11.23 6.29
CA VAL A 79 8.48 10.63 6.09
C VAL A 79 8.60 9.18 5.66
N LEU A 80 9.52 8.86 4.75
CA LEU A 80 9.75 7.49 4.29
C LEU A 80 10.27 6.60 5.44
N GLN A 81 11.16 7.10 6.29
CA GLN A 81 11.66 6.38 7.46
C GLN A 81 10.53 6.08 8.46
N GLU A 82 9.65 7.04 8.71
CA GLU A 82 8.50 6.84 9.59
C GLU A 82 7.49 5.84 9.01
N ILE A 83 7.23 5.89 7.69
CA ILE A 83 6.39 4.90 7.00
C ILE A 83 6.99 3.50 7.15
N VAL A 84 8.29 3.34 6.87
CA VAL A 84 8.98 2.03 6.99
C VAL A 84 8.94 1.53 8.43
N ALA A 85 9.26 2.37 9.41
CA ALA A 85 9.21 2.01 10.83
C ALA A 85 7.79 1.59 11.26
N SER A 86 6.77 2.32 10.80
CA SER A 86 5.37 2.02 11.09
C SER A 86 4.95 0.68 10.47
N LEU A 87 5.24 0.45 9.20
CA LEU A 87 4.95 -0.82 8.51
C LEU A 87 5.64 -2.00 9.21
N HIS A 88 6.91 -1.83 9.59
CA HIS A 88 7.64 -2.84 10.34
C HIS A 88 7.00 -3.14 11.71
N SER A 89 6.47 -2.12 12.40
CA SER A 89 5.72 -2.30 13.66
C SER A 89 4.41 -3.10 13.49
N PHE A 90 3.86 -3.14 12.28
CA PHE A 90 2.71 -3.98 11.88
C PHE A 90 3.13 -5.33 11.27
N ASN A 91 4.41 -5.72 11.41
CA ASN A 91 4.98 -6.94 10.83
C ASN A 91 4.89 -7.01 9.30
N ILE A 92 4.90 -5.86 8.62
CA ILE A 92 4.99 -5.77 7.16
C ILE A 92 6.46 -5.54 6.80
N LEU A 93 7.03 -6.49 6.05
CA LEU A 93 8.40 -6.36 5.52
C LEU A 93 8.40 -5.40 4.33
N VAL A 94 9.24 -4.38 4.40
CA VAL A 94 9.51 -3.49 3.27
C VAL A 94 10.80 -3.95 2.61
N GLU A 95 10.73 -4.41 1.37
CA GLU A 95 11.90 -4.86 0.61
C GLU A 95 12.72 -3.68 0.06
N GLN A 96 12.05 -2.68 -0.50
CA GLN A 96 12.68 -1.53 -1.13
C GLN A 96 11.79 -0.30 -1.05
N VAL A 97 12.41 0.88 -0.97
CA VAL A 97 11.76 2.18 -1.15
C VAL A 97 12.53 2.96 -2.21
N SER A 98 11.83 3.50 -3.19
CA SER A 98 12.40 4.33 -4.26
C SER A 98 11.48 5.51 -4.57
N PHE A 99 12.06 6.59 -5.09
CA PHE A 99 11.30 7.72 -5.58
C PHE A 99 10.91 7.51 -7.06
N GLN A 100 9.61 7.59 -7.34
CA GLN A 100 9.04 7.45 -8.68
C GLN A 100 8.67 8.81 -9.27
N PHE A 101 8.97 9.01 -10.55
CA PHE A 101 8.34 10.07 -11.33
C PHE A 101 7.12 9.46 -12.03
N LEU A 102 5.92 9.94 -11.70
CA LEU A 102 4.65 9.55 -12.32
C LEU A 102 4.12 10.68 -13.22
#